data_AF-A0A7Y5NXC8-F1
#
_entry.id   AF-A0A7Y5NXC8-F1
#
_cell.length_a   1.000
_cell.length_b   1.000
_cell.length_c   1.000
_cell.angle_alpha   90.00
_cell.angle_beta   90.00
_cell.angle_gamma   90.00
#
_symmetry.space_group_name_H-M   'P 1'
#
loop_
_entity.id
_entity.type
_entity.pdbx_description
1 polymer ?
#
loop_
_entity_poly.entity_id
_entity_poly.type
_entity_poly.pdbx_seq_one_letter_code
_entity_poly.pdbx_strand_id
1 'polypeptide(L)'
;MTTKGLETPSLPGTYGSPFVDESAVEDTESQQEAADYDKHALDTSQMSNTTVRARLAFPTVVSGFSTPLWTKTHWGNSDAFFPQSVERRGVGTYDLTYPPTFENQYEVDENVSFIDGDGHVASSTEAAHVQVAASGAVATVTIRDENFVLVDLTPGTLIVVELIS
;
A
#
# COMPACT_ATOMS: atom_id res chain seq x y z
N MET A 1 -37.18 -8.20 -49.11
CA MET A 1 -37.52 -6.77 -49.25
C MET A 1 -38.64 -6.50 -48.26
N THR A 2 -38.33 -5.91 -47.11
CA THR A 2 -39.33 -5.58 -46.07
C THR A 2 -38.98 -4.20 -45.54
N THR A 3 -39.93 -3.29 -45.69
CA THR A 3 -39.84 -1.85 -45.42
C THR A 3 -39.96 -1.51 -43.94
N LYS A 4 -39.22 -0.47 -43.56
CA LYS A 4 -39.08 0.17 -42.24
C LYS A 4 -40.38 0.88 -41.82
N GLY A 5 -40.86 0.66 -40.60
CA GLY A 5 -41.91 1.45 -39.97
C GLY A 5 -41.30 2.51 -39.04
N LEU A 6 -41.55 3.80 -39.34
CA LEU A 6 -41.42 4.92 -38.41
C LEU A 6 -42.78 5.08 -37.73
N GLU A 7 -42.85 4.95 -36.41
CA GLU A 7 -44.01 5.35 -35.63
C GLU A 7 -43.71 6.63 -34.86
N THR A 8 -44.31 7.72 -35.35
CA THR A 8 -44.45 9.01 -34.68
C THR A 8 -45.28 8.88 -33.39
N PRO A 9 -44.93 9.57 -32.29
CA PRO A 9 -45.67 9.50 -31.03
C PRO A 9 -47.03 10.20 -31.15
N SER A 10 -48.09 9.48 -30.80
CA SER A 10 -49.47 9.98 -30.83
C SER A 10 -49.82 10.81 -29.58
N LEU A 11 -49.85 12.13 -29.79
CA LEU A 11 -50.83 13.12 -29.31
C LEU A 11 -51.07 13.39 -27.79
N PRO A 12 -51.46 14.65 -27.46
CA PRO A 12 -51.45 15.22 -26.12
C PRO A 12 -52.75 14.91 -25.38
N GLY A 13 -52.71 14.01 -24.39
CA GLY A 13 -53.94 13.61 -23.66
C GLY A 13 -53.75 13.07 -22.26
N THR A 14 -52.53 13.02 -21.71
CA THR A 14 -52.26 12.38 -20.41
C THR A 14 -51.74 13.38 -19.37
N TYR A 15 -52.35 14.56 -19.28
CA TYR A 15 -52.17 15.45 -18.14
C TYR A 15 -53.42 15.37 -17.24
N GLY A 16 -53.29 14.75 -16.07
CA GLY A 16 -54.25 14.90 -14.96
C GLY A 16 -55.12 13.70 -14.53
N SER A 17 -54.67 12.44 -14.65
CA SER A 17 -55.36 11.30 -14.00
C SER A 17 -54.76 11.05 -12.60
N PRO A 18 -55.56 10.65 -11.58
CA PRO A 18 -55.09 10.65 -10.19
C PRO A 18 -54.00 9.60 -10.02
N PHE A 19 -52.83 10.06 -9.60
CA PHE A 19 -51.70 9.23 -9.21
C PHE A 19 -52.16 8.25 -8.12
N VAL A 20 -52.53 7.05 -8.54
CA VAL A 20 -52.50 5.88 -7.66
C VAL A 20 -51.03 5.50 -7.64
N ASP A 21 -50.43 5.48 -6.44
CA ASP A 21 -49.03 5.08 -6.22
C ASP A 21 -48.73 3.81 -7.02
N GLU A 22 -48.06 3.98 -8.17
CA GLU A 22 -47.23 2.92 -8.71
C GLU A 22 -46.10 2.81 -7.71
N SER A 23 -46.17 1.73 -6.95
CA SER A 23 -45.25 1.36 -5.89
C SER A 23 -43.86 1.83 -6.26
N ALA A 24 -43.17 2.54 -5.35
CA ALA A 24 -41.75 2.78 -5.51
C ALA A 24 -41.13 1.43 -5.89
N VAL A 25 -40.63 1.34 -7.12
CA VAL A 25 -39.84 0.18 -7.53
C VAL A 25 -38.56 0.31 -6.71
N GLU A 26 -38.62 -0.25 -5.50
CA GLU A 26 -37.49 -0.42 -4.62
C GLU A 26 -36.65 -1.53 -5.27
N ASP A 27 -35.83 -1.10 -6.22
CA ASP A 27 -34.81 -1.95 -6.82
C ASP A 27 -33.75 -2.22 -5.74
N THR A 28 -33.91 -3.32 -5.02
CA THR A 28 -32.94 -3.78 -4.03
C THR A 28 -31.63 -4.25 -4.68
N GLU A 29 -31.54 -4.37 -6.01
CA GLU A 29 -30.29 -4.69 -6.72
C GLU A 29 -29.43 -3.44 -6.99
N SER A 30 -30.01 -2.24 -6.95
CA SER A 30 -29.23 -0.99 -7.07
C SER A 30 -28.64 -0.49 -5.76
N GLN A 31 -28.93 -1.16 -4.64
CA GLN A 31 -28.40 -0.81 -3.33
C GLN A 31 -27.09 -1.55 -3.12
N GLN A 32 -25.97 -0.81 -3.19
CA GLN A 32 -24.68 -1.32 -2.76
C GLN A 32 -24.73 -1.53 -1.25
N GLU A 33 -24.32 -2.71 -0.77
CA GLU A 33 -24.18 -2.94 0.67
C GLU A 33 -23.23 -1.90 1.28
N ALA A 34 -23.57 -1.38 2.47
CA ALA A 34 -22.76 -0.35 3.13
C ALA A 34 -21.30 -0.80 3.31
N ALA A 35 -21.07 -2.08 3.60
CA ALA A 35 -19.72 -2.66 3.71
C ALA A 35 -18.94 -2.60 2.39
N ASP A 36 -19.63 -2.77 1.26
CA ASP A 36 -19.02 -2.77 -0.07
C ASP A 36 -18.70 -1.33 -0.51
N TYR A 37 -19.59 -0.37 -0.22
CA TYR A 37 -19.29 1.05 -0.43
C TYR A 37 -18.13 1.54 0.43
N ASP A 38 -18.09 1.14 1.70
CA ASP A 38 -17.00 1.48 2.62
C ASP A 38 -15.65 0.92 2.14
N LYS A 39 -15.65 -0.30 1.59
CA LYS A 39 -14.46 -0.87 0.96
C LYS A 39 -14.02 -0.06 -0.26
N HIS A 40 -14.94 0.29 -1.16
CA HIS A 40 -14.64 1.11 -2.33
C HIS A 40 -14.14 2.52 -1.96
N ALA A 41 -14.72 3.13 -0.93
CA ALA A 41 -14.28 4.42 -0.41
C ALA A 41 -12.89 4.33 0.23
N LEU A 42 -12.61 3.24 0.95
CA LEU A 42 -11.29 2.95 1.51
C LEU A 42 -10.26 2.76 0.40
N ASP A 43 -10.53 1.90 -0.59
CA ASP A 43 -9.62 1.63 -1.71
C ASP A 43 -9.34 2.92 -2.51
N THR A 44 -10.36 3.74 -2.72
CA THR A 44 -10.23 5.06 -3.36
C THR A 44 -9.39 6.01 -2.49
N SER A 45 -9.58 6.00 -1.18
CA SER A 45 -8.82 6.84 -0.23
C SER A 45 -7.36 6.42 -0.12
N GLN A 46 -7.07 5.13 -0.31
CA GLN A 46 -5.72 4.58 -0.29
C GLN A 46 -4.91 4.87 -1.56
N MET A 47 -5.54 5.53 -2.56
CA MET A 47 -5.02 5.86 -3.88
C MET A 47 -4.47 4.62 -4.62
N SER A 48 -5.06 4.33 -5.77
CA SER A 48 -4.64 3.27 -6.71
C SER A 48 -3.27 3.48 -7.38
N ASN A 49 -2.43 4.36 -6.83
CA ASN A 49 -1.09 4.66 -7.30
C ASN A 49 -0.04 4.19 -6.29
N THR A 50 1.14 3.90 -6.80
CA THR A 50 2.28 3.46 -6.00
C THR A 50 2.68 4.55 -5.00
N THR A 51 2.66 4.22 -3.72
CA THR A 51 2.98 5.15 -2.62
C THR A 51 3.95 4.50 -1.65
N VAL A 52 4.73 5.32 -0.93
CA VAL A 52 5.54 4.84 0.20
C VAL A 52 4.60 4.26 1.26
N ARG A 53 4.52 2.94 1.37
CA ARG A 53 3.69 2.24 2.35
C ARG A 53 4.33 2.15 3.71
N ALA A 54 5.65 2.13 3.76
CA ALA A 54 6.41 2.08 4.99
C ALA A 54 7.67 2.95 4.89
N ARG A 55 7.91 3.74 5.94
CA ARG A 55 9.17 4.46 6.13
C ARG A 55 9.69 4.16 7.52
N LEU A 56 10.92 3.70 7.63
CA LEU A 56 11.52 3.38 8.92
C LEU A 56 12.99 3.80 8.98
N ALA A 57 13.51 3.88 10.20
CA ALA A 57 14.94 4.01 10.44
C ALA A 57 15.44 2.90 11.36
N PHE A 58 16.58 2.31 11.05
CA PHE A 58 17.24 1.32 11.88
C PHE A 58 18.75 1.58 11.97
N PRO A 59 19.39 1.29 13.12
CA PRO A 59 20.84 1.38 13.25
C PRO A 59 21.54 0.20 12.59
N THR A 60 22.72 0.42 12.00
CA THR A 60 23.59 -0.68 11.56
C THR A 60 24.09 -1.50 12.75
N VAL A 61 24.31 -2.80 12.55
CA VAL A 61 24.82 -3.72 13.57
C VAL A 61 25.97 -4.54 13.03
N VAL A 62 26.82 -5.07 13.90
CA VAL A 62 27.95 -5.95 13.50
C VAL A 62 27.44 -7.33 13.06
N SER A 63 26.35 -7.81 13.65
CA SER A 63 25.77 -9.13 13.34
C SER A 63 24.36 -9.25 13.91
N GLY A 64 23.54 -10.11 13.31
CA GLY A 64 22.21 -10.44 13.83
C GLY A 64 21.15 -9.40 13.48
N PHE A 65 20.23 -9.17 14.41
CA PHE A 65 19.08 -8.30 14.21
C PHE A 65 19.34 -6.87 14.64
N SER A 66 18.84 -5.93 13.85
CA SER A 66 18.67 -4.53 14.22
C SER A 66 17.23 -4.27 14.62
N THR A 67 17.03 -3.35 15.55
CA THR A 67 15.70 -2.91 15.97
C THR A 67 15.42 -1.55 15.35
N PRO A 68 14.35 -1.39 14.55
CA PRO A 68 13.93 -0.08 14.07
C PRO A 68 13.74 0.91 15.22
N LEU A 69 14.30 2.12 15.08
CA LEU A 69 14.08 3.20 16.04
C LEU A 69 12.69 3.81 15.90
N TRP A 70 12.20 3.89 14.67
CA TRP A 70 10.86 4.37 14.37
C TRP A 70 10.40 3.81 13.03
N THR A 71 9.09 3.76 12.86
CA THR A 71 8.40 3.37 11.63
C THR A 71 7.20 4.29 11.43
N LYS A 72 6.81 4.50 10.18
CA LYS A 72 5.57 5.15 9.75
C LYS A 72 5.01 4.31 8.63
N THR A 73 3.79 3.82 8.77
CA THR A 73 3.17 2.97 7.74
C THR A 73 1.77 3.42 7.42
N HIS A 74 1.28 2.97 6.26
CA HIS A 74 -0.10 3.15 5.84
C HIS A 74 -1.06 2.19 6.56
N TRP A 75 -0.55 1.13 7.18
CA TRP A 75 -1.34 0.07 7.79
C TRP A 75 -1.78 0.36 9.23
N GLY A 76 -1.63 1.61 9.70
CA GLY A 76 -2.03 2.01 11.05
C GLY A 76 -1.33 1.18 12.13
N ASN A 77 -2.05 0.83 13.19
CA ASN A 77 -1.54 0.05 14.32
C ASN A 77 -1.72 -1.47 14.16
N SER A 78 -1.64 -1.98 12.92
CA SER A 78 -1.71 -3.43 12.63
C SER A 78 -0.37 -4.13 12.87
N ASP A 79 -0.35 -5.45 12.75
CA ASP A 79 0.87 -6.27 12.86
C ASP A 79 1.93 -5.91 11.79
N ALA A 80 1.52 -5.31 10.67
CA ALA A 80 2.44 -4.79 9.65
C ALA A 80 3.01 -3.40 9.97
N PHE A 81 2.74 -2.81 11.14
CA PHE A 81 3.32 -1.51 11.51
C PHE A 81 4.85 -1.55 11.56
N PHE A 82 5.43 -2.64 12.07
CA PHE A 82 6.87 -2.90 12.05
C PHE A 82 7.21 -4.11 11.17
N PRO A 83 8.44 -4.16 10.61
CA PRO A 83 8.94 -5.41 10.10
C PRO A 83 9.07 -6.42 11.24
N GLN A 84 8.77 -7.70 10.97
CA GLN A 84 9.06 -8.82 11.86
C GLN A 84 10.56 -8.94 12.15
N SER A 85 11.40 -8.56 11.19
CA SER A 85 12.85 -8.56 11.37
C SER A 85 13.55 -7.53 10.50
N VAL A 86 14.65 -6.99 11.02
CA VAL A 86 15.70 -6.31 10.25
C VAL A 86 17.00 -7.06 10.50
N GLU A 87 17.36 -7.98 9.61
CA GLU A 87 18.45 -8.92 9.81
C GLU A 87 19.65 -8.57 8.94
N ARG A 88 20.84 -8.43 9.53
CA ARG A 88 22.09 -8.31 8.76
C ARG A 88 22.46 -9.67 8.16
N ARG A 89 22.47 -9.76 6.84
CA ARG A 89 22.82 -10.99 6.08
C ARG A 89 24.29 -11.11 5.72
N GLY A 90 25.00 -9.99 5.72
CA GLY A 90 26.40 -9.91 5.34
C GLY A 90 26.90 -8.47 5.36
N VAL A 91 28.10 -8.25 4.85
CA VAL A 91 28.70 -6.92 4.74
C VAL A 91 27.75 -6.00 3.99
N GLY A 92 27.34 -4.91 4.63
CA GLY A 92 26.48 -3.89 4.04
C GLY A 92 25.08 -4.35 3.64
N THR A 93 24.63 -5.56 4.00
CA THR A 93 23.35 -6.11 3.53
C THR A 93 22.41 -6.42 4.68
N TYR A 94 21.18 -5.91 4.58
CA TYR A 94 20.11 -6.12 5.55
C TYR A 94 18.84 -6.59 4.83
N ASP A 95 18.15 -7.57 5.40
CA ASP A 95 16.80 -7.93 4.97
C ASP A 95 15.79 -7.38 5.98
N LEU A 96 14.82 -6.64 5.48
CA LEU A 96 13.65 -6.18 6.21
C LEU A 96 12.49 -7.08 5.82
N THR A 97 12.00 -7.87 6.78
CA THR A 97 10.90 -8.81 6.55
C THR A 97 9.66 -8.30 7.26
N TYR A 98 8.62 -7.96 6.51
CA TYR A 98 7.29 -7.69 7.04
C TYR A 98 6.47 -8.97 7.12
N PRO A 99 5.42 -9.03 7.96
CA PRO A 99 4.46 -10.14 7.88
C PRO A 99 3.86 -10.17 6.48
N PRO A 100 3.60 -11.36 5.90
CA PRO A 100 3.09 -11.48 4.53
C PRO A 100 1.67 -10.95 4.37
N THR A 101 0.91 -10.90 5.46
CA THR A 101 -0.45 -10.37 5.52
C THR A 101 -0.60 -9.45 6.72
N PHE A 102 -1.62 -8.59 6.66
CA PHE A 102 -2.11 -7.83 7.80
C PHE A 102 -3.63 -7.83 7.78
N GLU A 103 -4.22 -7.82 8.96
CA GLU A 103 -5.66 -7.63 9.11
C GLU A 103 -5.99 -6.13 9.01
N ASN A 104 -6.88 -5.77 8.09
CA ASN A 104 -7.36 -4.40 7.97
C ASN A 104 -8.45 -4.08 9.02
N GLN A 105 -8.95 -2.86 9.04
CA GLN A 105 -9.97 -2.41 10.01
C GLN A 105 -11.34 -3.11 9.90
N TYR A 106 -11.54 -3.97 8.89
CA TYR A 106 -12.73 -4.77 8.67
C TYR A 106 -12.49 -6.26 8.94
N GLU A 107 -11.40 -6.61 9.64
CA GLU A 107 -11.04 -8.00 9.94
C GLU A 107 -10.79 -8.85 8.68
N VAL A 108 -10.32 -8.21 7.61
CA VAL A 108 -9.97 -8.88 6.35
C VAL A 108 -8.45 -8.89 6.19
N ASP A 109 -7.91 -10.07 5.93
CA ASP A 109 -6.50 -10.25 5.60
C ASP A 109 -6.18 -9.66 4.21
N GLU A 110 -5.23 -8.74 4.19
CA GLU A 110 -4.64 -8.17 2.99
C GLU A 110 -3.15 -8.49 2.91
N ASN A 111 -2.62 -8.63 1.69
CA ASN A 111 -1.21 -8.92 1.51
C ASN A 111 -0.35 -7.68 1.73
N VAL A 112 0.76 -7.85 2.44
CA VAL A 112 1.86 -6.90 2.41
C VAL A 112 2.70 -7.20 1.19
N SER A 113 2.82 -6.23 0.30
CA SER A 113 3.70 -6.32 -0.85
C SER A 113 4.42 -5.01 -1.06
N PHE A 114 5.65 -5.11 -1.58
CA PHE A 114 6.46 -4.00 -2.04
C PHE A 114 6.95 -4.32 -3.45
N ILE A 115 7.11 -3.28 -4.24
CA ILE A 115 7.61 -3.37 -5.62
C ILE A 115 8.93 -2.62 -5.80
N ASP A 116 9.22 -1.67 -4.91
CA ASP A 116 10.42 -0.85 -4.97
C ASP A 116 10.74 -0.23 -3.60
N GLY A 117 11.89 0.43 -3.48
CA GLY A 117 12.22 1.23 -2.32
C GLY A 117 13.46 2.08 -2.51
N ASP A 118 13.59 3.05 -1.62
CA ASP A 118 14.72 3.97 -1.56
C ASP A 118 15.31 3.99 -0.16
N GLY A 119 16.55 4.45 -0.03
CA GLY A 119 17.18 4.61 1.27
C GLY A 119 18.31 5.62 1.27
N HIS A 120 18.69 6.05 2.47
CA HIS A 120 19.86 6.90 2.67
C HIS A 120 20.47 6.69 4.06
N VAL A 121 21.73 7.11 4.18
CA VAL A 121 22.42 7.19 5.46
C VAL A 121 22.03 8.48 6.17
N ALA A 122 21.45 8.38 7.36
CA ALA A 122 21.15 9.51 8.22
C ALA A 122 22.29 9.74 9.21
N SER A 123 23.45 10.19 8.70
CA SER A 123 24.66 10.46 9.48
C SER A 123 25.38 11.69 8.95
N SER A 124 26.09 12.40 9.83
CA SER A 124 26.97 13.51 9.48
C SER A 124 28.45 13.10 9.35
N THR A 125 28.80 11.87 9.76
CA THR A 125 30.18 11.37 9.81
C THR A 125 30.43 10.17 8.91
N GLU A 126 29.36 9.49 8.48
CA GLU A 126 29.40 8.31 7.62
C GLU A 126 28.66 8.64 6.33
N ALA A 127 29.26 8.31 5.20
CA ALA A 127 28.65 8.52 3.88
C ALA A 127 28.73 7.22 3.09
N ALA A 128 27.58 6.80 2.54
CA ALA A 128 27.48 5.66 1.65
C ALA A 128 26.23 5.78 0.79
N HIS A 129 26.23 5.04 -0.32
CA HIS A 129 25.06 4.85 -1.16
C HIS A 129 24.20 3.71 -0.60
N VAL A 130 22.89 3.92 -0.48
CA VAL A 130 21.95 2.89 -0.04
C VAL A 130 21.04 2.54 -1.20
N GLN A 131 20.99 1.26 -1.54
CA GLN A 131 20.09 0.72 -2.56
C GLN A 131 19.14 -0.27 -1.91
N VAL A 132 17.86 -0.18 -2.24
CA VAL A 132 16.83 -1.10 -1.75
C VAL A 132 16.26 -1.87 -2.93
N ALA A 133 16.08 -3.18 -2.77
CA ALA A 133 15.36 -4.02 -3.70
C ALA A 133 14.24 -4.71 -2.93
N ALA A 134 13.00 -4.53 -3.36
CA ALA A 134 11.83 -5.04 -2.65
C ALA A 134 11.02 -5.99 -3.52
N SER A 135 10.48 -7.04 -2.91
CA SER A 135 9.63 -8.03 -3.58
C SER A 135 8.75 -8.73 -2.55
N GLY A 136 7.43 -8.66 -2.73
CA GLY A 136 6.48 -9.19 -1.75
C GLY A 136 6.68 -8.49 -0.41
N ALA A 137 6.65 -9.23 0.70
CA ALA A 137 6.81 -8.65 2.04
C ALA A 137 8.27 -8.44 2.49
N VAL A 138 9.25 -8.60 1.59
CA VAL A 138 10.68 -8.51 1.92
C VAL A 138 11.34 -7.39 1.13
N ALA A 139 12.16 -6.60 1.82
CA ALA A 139 13.04 -5.61 1.22
C ALA A 139 14.50 -5.87 1.61
N THR A 140 15.37 -6.04 0.62
CA THR A 140 16.81 -6.17 0.81
C THR A 140 17.47 -4.81 0.62
N VAL A 141 18.13 -4.34 1.66
CA VAL A 141 18.89 -3.09 1.70
C VAL A 141 20.37 -3.41 1.54
N THR A 142 21.03 -2.75 0.60
CA THR A 142 22.47 -2.85 0.39
C THR A 142 23.13 -1.49 0.53
N ILE A 143 24.25 -1.44 1.24
CA ILE A 143 25.03 -0.25 1.52
C ILE A 143 26.35 -0.38 0.77
N ARG A 144 26.67 0.62 -0.04
CA ARG A 144 27.83 0.63 -0.92
C ARG A 144 28.66 1.90 -0.76
N ASP A 145 29.97 1.77 -0.95
CA ASP A 145 30.87 2.90 -1.02
C ASP A 145 30.81 3.61 -2.40
N GLU A 146 31.68 4.62 -2.58
CA GLU A 146 31.83 5.36 -3.84
C GLU A 146 32.29 4.51 -5.03
N ASN A 147 32.82 3.31 -4.77
CA ASN A 147 33.25 2.34 -5.77
C ASN A 147 32.22 1.23 -6.00
N PHE A 148 31.00 1.40 -5.47
CA PHE A 148 29.90 0.43 -5.53
C PHE A 148 30.20 -0.92 -4.86
N VAL A 149 31.17 -0.99 -3.95
CA VAL A 149 31.49 -2.19 -3.16
C VAL A 149 30.63 -2.21 -1.90
N LEU A 150 30.14 -3.38 -1.50
CA LEU A 150 29.40 -3.53 -0.25
C LEU A 150 30.29 -3.20 0.95
N VAL A 151 29.81 -2.33 1.83
CA VAL A 151 30.54 -1.88 3.02
C VAL A 151 29.67 -1.89 4.26
N ASP A 152 30.28 -2.20 5.40
CA ASP A 152 29.68 -1.94 6.69
C ASP A 152 30.02 -0.52 7.14
N LEU A 153 29.01 0.21 7.58
CA LEU A 153 29.21 1.47 8.31
C LEU A 153 29.54 1.18 9.77
N THR A 154 30.06 2.19 10.47
CA THR A 154 30.22 2.12 11.93
C THR A 154 28.89 1.69 12.58
N PRO A 155 28.87 0.66 13.46
CA PRO A 155 27.65 0.21 14.13
C PRO A 155 26.94 1.34 14.87
N GLY A 156 25.61 1.38 14.79
CA GLY A 156 24.80 2.48 15.33
C GLY A 156 24.52 3.59 14.31
N THR A 157 25.16 3.57 13.14
CA THR A 157 24.85 4.50 12.05
C THR A 157 23.42 4.26 11.56
N LEU A 158 22.62 5.33 11.44
CA LEU A 158 21.22 5.21 11.06
C LEU A 158 21.06 5.11 9.55
N ILE A 159 20.30 4.09 9.14
CA ILE A 159 19.80 3.92 7.77
C ILE A 159 18.30 4.23 7.79
N VAL A 160 17.87 5.09 6.87
CA VAL A 160 16.45 5.38 6.65
C VAL A 160 16.06 4.76 5.32
N VAL A 161 14.93 4.05 5.30
CA VAL A 161 14.38 3.43 4.09
C VAL A 161 12.92 3.78 3.91
N GLU A 162 12.50 3.88 2.65
CA GLU A 162 11.15 4.12 2.18
C GLU A 162 10.78 2.97 1.24
N LEU A 163 9.71 2.24 1.54
CA LEU A 163 9.25 1.08 0.80
C LEU A 163 7.95 1.40 0.07
N ILE A 164 7.91 1.09 -1.22
CA ILE A 164 6.82 1.45 -2.13
C ILE A 164 6.06 0.19 -2.52
N SER A 165 4.73 0.26 -2.47
CA SER A 165 3.81 -0.79 -2.96
C SER A 165 2.99 -0.29 -4.12
#